data_AF-A0A829GNF9-F1
#
_entry.id   AF-A0A829GNF9-F1
#
_cell.length_a   1.000
_cell.length_b   1.000
_cell.length_c   1.000
_cell.angle_alpha   90.00
_cell.angle_beta   90.00
_cell.angle_gamma   90.00
#
_symmetry.space_group_name_H-M   'P 1'
#
loop_
_entity.id
_entity.type
_entity.pdbx_description
1 polymer ?
#
loop_
_entity_poly.entity_id
_entity_poly.type
_entity_poly.pdbx_seq_one_letter_code
_entity_poly.pdbx_strand_id
1 'polypeptide(L)'
;MKINFFKWIRDVRHWKTIYLFMMISIVTYSMIGLCRQLSVSSIQKVLQLLTGQKIFALLFLGCLAVTPMIVYDKVYADKLSVPSRGGFFNMTSWSLNVVNNVAGAGGMVGASLRYALLGQHVNARTATKMSFHISLFSLSGLSINYSISALLIKNNNVSILASSFSYIS
;
A
#
# COMPACT_ATOMS: atom_id res chain seq x y z
N MET A 1 14.31 21.02 -37.69
CA MET A 1 13.96 21.37 -36.29
C MET A 1 15.24 21.25 -35.44
N LYS A 2 15.97 22.35 -35.21
CA LYS A 2 17.20 22.33 -34.38
C LYS A 2 16.80 22.40 -32.91
N ILE A 3 16.92 21.28 -32.20
CA ILE A 3 16.73 21.25 -30.75
C ILE A 3 17.90 22.04 -30.12
N ASN A 4 17.59 23.13 -29.43
CA ASN A 4 18.58 23.91 -28.69
C ASN A 4 18.99 23.12 -27.44
N PHE A 5 20.05 22.31 -27.57
CA PHE A 5 20.61 21.43 -26.55
C PHE A 5 20.80 22.11 -25.19
N PHE A 6 21.25 23.36 -25.19
CA PHE A 6 21.46 24.14 -23.96
C PHE A 6 20.17 24.52 -23.23
N LYS A 7 19.10 24.78 -23.98
CA LYS A 7 17.76 25.07 -23.42
C LYS A 7 17.12 23.80 -22.85
N TRP A 8 17.41 22.65 -23.47
CA TRP A 8 16.96 21.33 -23.03
C TRP A 8 17.62 20.90 -21.71
N ILE A 9 18.94 21.03 -21.57
CA ILE A 9 19.66 20.67 -20.34
C ILE A 9 19.22 21.48 -19.11
N ARG A 10 18.81 22.73 -19.32
CA ARG A 10 18.41 23.64 -18.23
C ARG A 10 16.96 23.43 -17.77
N ASP A 11 16.16 22.65 -18.50
CA ASP A 11 14.77 22.38 -18.10
C ASP A 11 14.71 21.23 -17.09
N VAL A 12 14.36 21.57 -15.85
CA VAL A 12 14.19 20.66 -14.71
C VAL A 12 13.17 19.54 -15.01
N ARG A 13 12.23 19.78 -15.93
CA ARG A 13 11.18 18.81 -16.28
C ARG A 13 11.76 17.55 -16.92
N HIS A 14 12.83 17.68 -17.72
CA HIS A 14 13.49 16.53 -18.36
C HIS A 14 14.24 15.67 -17.34
N TRP A 15 14.97 16.30 -16.42
CA TRP A 15 15.67 15.60 -15.34
C TRP A 15 14.72 14.84 -14.42
N LYS A 16 13.55 15.42 -14.09
CA LYS A 16 12.53 14.73 -13.30
C LYS A 16 12.01 13.47 -14.00
N THR A 17 11.77 13.55 -15.31
CA THR A 17 11.32 12.39 -16.10
C THR A 17 12.40 11.31 -16.19
N ILE A 18 13.66 11.70 -16.46
CA ILE A 18 14.80 10.77 -16.52
C ILE A 18 14.97 10.06 -15.17
N TYR A 19 14.94 10.81 -14.07
CA TYR A 19 15.03 10.25 -12.73
C TYR A 19 13.93 9.22 -12.44
N LEU A 20 12.67 9.54 -12.77
CA LEU A 20 11.55 8.62 -12.59
C LEU A 20 11.73 7.33 -13.42
N PHE A 21 12.17 7.47 -14.67
CA PHE A 21 12.42 6.31 -15.54
C PHE A 21 13.56 5.43 -15.03
N MET A 22 14.62 6.05 -14.51
CA MET A 22 15.74 5.35 -13.89
C MET A 22 15.31 4.61 -12.63
N MET A 23 14.52 5.25 -11.75
CA MET A 23 13.98 4.61 -10.54
C MET A 23 13.12 3.40 -10.87
N ILE A 24 12.20 3.52 -11.83
CA ILE A 24 11.36 2.40 -12.27
C ILE A 24 12.23 1.26 -12.82
N SER A 25 13.24 1.58 -13.63
CA SER A 25 14.18 0.60 -14.18
C SER A 25 14.94 -0.14 -13.07
N ILE A 26 15.47 0.56 -12.07
CA ILE A 26 16.20 -0.03 -10.94
C ILE A 26 15.28 -0.93 -10.10
N VAL A 27 14.09 -0.46 -9.76
CA VAL A 27 13.11 -1.25 -9.00
C VAL A 27 12.72 -2.50 -9.76
N THR A 28 12.46 -2.38 -11.06
CA THR A 28 12.09 -3.52 -11.91
C THR A 28 13.23 -4.53 -12.02
N TYR A 29 14.47 -4.06 -12.23
CA TYR A 29 15.65 -4.93 -12.24
C TYR A 29 15.83 -5.66 -10.91
N SER A 30 15.66 -4.95 -9.79
CA SER A 30 15.75 -5.52 -8.44
C SER A 30 14.67 -6.57 -8.22
N MET A 31 13.43 -6.32 -8.66
CA MET A 31 12.33 -7.28 -8.58
C MET A 31 12.60 -8.53 -9.42
N ILE A 32 13.12 -8.39 -10.64
CA ILE A 32 13.53 -9.53 -11.47
C ILE A 32 14.66 -10.32 -10.78
N GLY A 33 15.62 -9.62 -10.16
CA GLY A 33 16.69 -10.23 -9.38
C GLY A 33 16.17 -11.09 -8.23
N LEU A 34 15.18 -10.58 -7.49
CA LEU A 34 14.49 -11.33 -6.42
C LEU A 34 13.75 -12.54 -6.98
N CYS A 35 12.98 -12.36 -8.07
CA CYS A 35 12.24 -13.46 -8.69
C CYS A 35 13.15 -14.58 -9.18
N ARG A 36 14.35 -14.26 -9.69
CA ARG A 36 15.33 -15.27 -10.14
C ARG A 36 15.92 -16.11 -8.99
N GLN A 37 15.91 -15.58 -7.76
CA GLN A 37 16.35 -16.30 -6.57
C GLN A 37 15.24 -17.22 -6.01
N LEU A 38 13.99 -17.03 -6.44
CA LEU A 38 12.87 -17.86 -6.03
C LEU A 38 12.81 -19.12 -6.88
N SER A 39 13.13 -20.28 -6.29
CA SER A 39 12.85 -21.57 -6.90
C SER A 39 11.43 -22.02 -6.58
N VAL A 40 10.77 -22.71 -7.52
CA VAL A 40 9.44 -23.33 -7.31
C VAL A 40 9.46 -24.26 -6.10
N SER A 41 10.57 -24.98 -5.90
CA SER A 41 10.77 -25.85 -4.75
C SER A 41 10.81 -25.11 -3.40
N SER A 42 11.31 -23.88 -3.36
CA SER A 42 11.30 -23.05 -2.14
C SER A 42 9.89 -22.60 -1.79
N ILE A 43 9.09 -22.22 -2.81
CA ILE A 43 7.68 -21.87 -2.63
C ILE A 43 6.90 -23.07 -2.09
N GLN A 44 7.10 -24.26 -2.67
CA GLN A 44 6.44 -25.48 -2.23
C GLN A 44 6.79 -25.82 -0.77
N LYS A 45 8.06 -25.69 -0.37
CA LYS A 45 8.48 -25.90 1.03
C LYS A 45 7.75 -24.95 1.99
N VAL A 46 7.65 -23.66 1.64
CA VAL A 46 6.91 -22.68 2.46
C VAL A 46 5.44 -23.05 2.53
N LEU A 47 4.82 -23.41 1.42
CA LEU A 47 3.40 -23.82 1.38
C LEU A 47 3.13 -25.08 2.23
N GLN A 48 4.05 -26.05 2.23
CA GLN A 48 3.94 -27.25 3.07
C GLN A 48 4.07 -26.95 4.57
N LEU A 49 4.69 -25.83 4.96
CA LEU A 49 4.79 -25.39 6.36
C LEU A 49 3.52 -24.67 6.87
N LEU A 50 2.55 -24.35 5.99
CA LEU A 50 1.28 -23.77 6.38
C LEU A 50 0.35 -24.84 6.98
N THR A 51 0.24 -24.84 8.30
CA THR A 51 -0.77 -25.62 9.01
C THR A 51 -2.15 -24.93 8.91
N GLY A 52 -3.23 -25.66 9.17
CA GLY A 52 -4.58 -25.10 9.17
C GLY A 52 -4.74 -23.89 10.11
N GLN A 53 -4.08 -23.92 11.27
CA GLN A 53 -4.03 -22.79 12.20
C GLN A 53 -3.34 -21.55 11.61
N LYS A 54 -2.23 -21.73 10.89
CA LYS A 54 -1.54 -20.61 10.23
C LYS A 54 -2.38 -20.00 9.12
N ILE A 55 -3.10 -20.83 8.35
CA ILE A 55 -4.03 -20.35 7.32
C ILE A 55 -5.16 -19.55 7.95
N PHE A 56 -5.76 -20.06 9.04
CA PHE A 56 -6.79 -19.35 9.77
C PHE A 56 -6.27 -18.02 10.33
N ALA A 57 -5.08 -18.01 10.93
CA ALA A 57 -4.45 -16.79 11.43
C ALA A 57 -4.19 -15.78 10.30
N LEU A 58 -3.72 -16.22 9.14
CA LEU A 58 -3.51 -15.36 7.96
C LEU A 58 -4.82 -14.74 7.48
N LEU A 59 -5.90 -15.54 7.41
CA LEU A 59 -7.23 -15.04 7.02
C LEU A 59 -7.75 -14.03 8.04
N PHE A 60 -7.67 -14.36 9.33
CA PHE A 60 -8.15 -13.51 10.41
C PHE A 60 -7.38 -12.18 10.48
N LEU A 61 -6.05 -12.24 10.46
CA LEU A 61 -5.20 -11.05 10.42
C LEU A 61 -5.41 -10.24 9.14
N GLY A 62 -5.63 -10.91 8.00
CA GLY A 62 -5.98 -10.26 6.73
C GLY A 62 -7.30 -9.49 6.84
N CYS A 63 -8.34 -10.08 7.42
CA CYS A 63 -9.61 -9.40 7.68
C CYS A 63 -9.44 -8.21 8.64
N LEU A 64 -8.68 -8.39 9.73
CA LEU A 64 -8.38 -7.30 10.66
C LEU A 64 -7.61 -6.16 9.96
N ALA A 65 -6.66 -6.47 9.08
CA ALA A 65 -5.87 -5.48 8.35
C ALA A 65 -6.71 -4.59 7.41
N VAL A 66 -7.87 -5.07 6.93
CA VAL A 66 -8.78 -4.22 6.12
C VAL A 66 -9.61 -3.28 7.00
N THR A 67 -9.80 -3.57 8.28
CA THR A 67 -10.58 -2.74 9.20
C THR A 67 -10.14 -1.27 9.29
N PRO A 68 -8.83 -0.94 9.50
CA PRO A 68 -8.38 0.44 9.48
C PRO A 68 -8.62 1.13 8.13
N MET A 69 -8.62 0.37 7.02
CA MET A 69 -8.94 0.92 5.70
C MET A 69 -10.43 1.26 5.53
N ILE A 70 -11.33 0.56 6.23
CA ILE A 70 -12.76 0.93 6.28
C ILE A 70 -12.96 2.23 7.05
N VAL A 71 -12.26 2.38 8.19
CA VAL A 71 -12.27 3.65 8.95
C VAL A 71 -11.72 4.78 8.09
N TYR A 72 -10.67 4.52 7.32
CA TYR A 72 -10.13 5.45 6.35
C TYR A 72 -11.18 5.90 5.31
N ASP A 73 -11.85 4.95 4.66
CA ASP A 73 -12.86 5.29 3.64
C ASP A 73 -14.05 6.05 4.26
N LYS A 74 -14.40 5.81 5.53
CA LYS A 74 -15.40 6.63 6.26
C LYS A 74 -14.96 8.08 6.39
N VAL A 75 -13.73 8.34 6.83
CA VAL A 75 -13.18 9.71 6.93
C VAL A 75 -13.14 10.38 5.56
N TYR A 76 -12.82 9.61 4.50
CA TYR A 76 -12.86 10.09 3.12
C TYR A 76 -14.28 10.49 2.70
N ALA A 77 -15.26 9.60 2.91
CA ALA A 77 -16.67 9.82 2.57
C ALA A 77 -17.28 10.99 3.36
N ASP A 78 -16.98 11.11 4.66
CA ASP A 78 -17.46 12.19 5.53
C ASP A 78 -16.95 13.55 5.02
N LYS A 79 -15.68 13.63 4.60
CA LYS A 79 -15.11 14.86 4.00
C LYS A 79 -15.72 15.23 2.66
N LEU A 80 -16.38 14.28 2.01
CA LEU A 80 -17.06 14.43 0.72
C LEU A 80 -18.58 14.58 0.90
N SER A 81 -19.07 14.63 2.14
CA SER A 81 -20.50 14.66 2.48
C SER A 81 -21.29 13.48 1.90
N VAL A 82 -20.64 12.32 1.75
CA VAL A 82 -21.26 11.07 1.26
C VAL A 82 -21.70 10.22 2.45
N PRO A 83 -22.91 9.61 2.42
CA PRO A 83 -23.35 8.71 3.47
C PRO A 83 -22.34 7.57 3.72
N SER A 84 -21.71 7.59 4.90
CA SER A 84 -20.61 6.68 5.28
C SER A 84 -21.03 5.61 6.29
N ARG A 85 -22.34 5.49 6.55
CA ARG A 85 -22.91 4.62 7.60
C ARG A 85 -23.64 3.43 7.00
N GLY A 86 -23.54 2.29 7.70
CA GLY A 86 -24.28 1.06 7.37
C GLY A 86 -23.40 -0.06 6.79
N GLY A 87 -23.97 -1.27 6.75
CA GLY A 87 -23.30 -2.48 6.26
C GLY A 87 -22.92 -2.40 4.78
N PHE A 88 -23.76 -1.75 3.95
CA PHE A 88 -23.49 -1.56 2.53
C PHE A 88 -22.19 -0.78 2.29
N PHE A 89 -22.02 0.36 2.98
CA PHE A 89 -20.78 1.14 2.89
C PHE A 89 -19.55 0.33 3.32
N ASN A 90 -19.64 -0.37 4.46
CA ASN A 90 -18.54 -1.19 4.96
C ASN A 90 -18.17 -2.30 3.95
N MET A 91 -19.17 -2.92 3.30
CA MET A 91 -18.96 -3.95 2.28
C MET A 91 -18.33 -3.37 1.01
N THR A 92 -18.80 -2.21 0.53
CA THR A 92 -18.20 -1.50 -0.60
C THR A 92 -16.75 -1.13 -0.32
N SER A 93 -16.46 -0.57 0.87
CA SER A 93 -15.11 -0.25 1.30
C SER A 93 -14.23 -1.51 1.42
N TRP A 94 -14.77 -2.60 1.95
CA TRP A 94 -14.04 -3.86 2.04
C TRP A 94 -13.67 -4.38 0.64
N SER A 95 -14.60 -4.42 -0.30
CA SER A 95 -14.35 -4.82 -1.69
C SER A 95 -13.34 -3.90 -2.40
N LEU A 96 -13.45 -2.58 -2.19
CA LEU A 96 -12.49 -1.59 -2.69
C LEU A 96 -11.06 -1.91 -2.24
N ASN A 97 -10.89 -2.26 -0.97
CA ASN A 97 -9.59 -2.55 -0.39
C ASN A 97 -9.02 -3.90 -0.87
N VAL A 98 -9.86 -4.93 -0.98
CA VAL A 98 -9.45 -6.22 -1.57
C VAL A 98 -8.98 -6.02 -3.01
N VAL A 99 -9.78 -5.34 -3.85
CA VAL A 99 -9.42 -5.08 -5.25
C VAL A 99 -8.17 -4.21 -5.35
N ASN A 100 -8.04 -3.18 -4.52
CA ASN A 100 -6.85 -2.32 -4.54
C ASN A 100 -5.57 -3.08 -4.13
N ASN A 101 -5.65 -4.01 -3.19
CA ASN A 101 -4.51 -4.82 -2.76
C ASN A 101 -4.11 -5.88 -3.80
N VAL A 102 -5.06 -6.44 -4.55
CA VAL A 102 -4.78 -7.43 -5.61
C VAL A 102 -4.35 -6.77 -6.92
N ALA A 103 -5.01 -5.68 -7.33
CA ALA A 103 -4.74 -5.01 -8.60
C ALA A 103 -3.35 -4.33 -8.64
N GLY A 104 -2.70 -4.12 -7.49
CA GLY A 104 -1.26 -3.83 -7.39
C GLY A 104 -0.79 -2.48 -7.97
N ALA A 105 -1.66 -1.68 -8.56
CA ALA A 105 -1.29 -0.47 -9.31
C ALA A 105 -1.11 0.78 -8.43
N GLY A 106 -0.27 0.70 -7.38
CA GLY A 106 0.34 1.86 -6.72
C GLY A 106 -0.60 2.98 -6.26
N GLY A 107 -1.86 2.67 -5.95
CA GLY A 107 -2.88 3.65 -5.56
C GLY A 107 -3.67 4.30 -6.71
N MET A 108 -3.29 4.11 -7.99
CA MET A 108 -4.07 4.64 -9.13
C MET A 108 -5.41 3.92 -9.29
N VAL A 109 -5.42 2.58 -9.35
CA VAL A 109 -6.67 1.80 -9.46
C VAL A 109 -7.54 2.02 -8.22
N GLY A 110 -6.93 2.03 -7.02
CA GLY A 110 -7.66 2.32 -5.78
C GLY A 110 -8.23 3.72 -5.69
N ALA A 111 -7.53 4.75 -6.17
CA ALA A 111 -8.03 6.12 -6.20
C ALA A 111 -9.16 6.28 -7.23
N SER A 112 -9.02 5.67 -8.40
CA SER A 112 -10.06 5.68 -9.44
C SER A 112 -11.33 4.97 -8.98
N LEU A 113 -11.21 3.81 -8.34
CA LEU A 113 -12.36 3.05 -7.86
C LEU A 113 -13.03 3.71 -6.65
N ARG A 114 -12.25 4.31 -5.73
CA ARG A 114 -12.79 5.15 -4.65
C ARG A 114 -13.48 6.39 -5.18
N TYR A 115 -12.93 7.05 -6.20
CA TYR A 115 -13.61 8.14 -6.87
C TYR A 115 -14.94 7.67 -7.49
N ALA A 116 -14.91 6.58 -8.24
CA ALA A 116 -16.09 6.04 -8.92
C ALA A 116 -17.18 5.58 -7.96
N LEU A 117 -16.85 5.06 -6.77
CA LEU A 117 -17.84 4.51 -5.84
C LEU A 117 -18.19 5.44 -4.67
N LEU A 118 -17.26 6.32 -4.26
CA LEU A 118 -17.41 7.17 -3.06
C LEU A 118 -17.26 8.68 -3.34
N GLY A 119 -16.83 9.08 -4.54
CA GLY A 119 -16.45 10.46 -4.85
C GLY A 119 -17.22 11.11 -6.01
N GLN A 120 -18.30 10.50 -6.50
CA GLN A 120 -19.02 10.98 -7.69
C GLN A 120 -19.57 12.42 -7.57
N HIS A 121 -19.71 12.94 -6.34
CA HIS A 121 -20.23 14.28 -6.07
C HIS A 121 -19.17 15.38 -6.10
N VAL A 122 -17.89 15.05 -6.33
CA VAL A 122 -16.80 16.02 -6.45
C VAL A 122 -16.03 15.82 -7.75
N ASN A 123 -15.23 16.81 -8.14
CA ASN A 123 -14.33 16.66 -9.29
C ASN A 123 -13.27 15.57 -9.01
N ALA A 124 -13.02 14.70 -10.00
CA ALA A 124 -11.97 13.67 -9.99
C ALA A 124 -10.60 14.18 -9.49
N ARG A 125 -10.21 15.40 -9.86
CA ARG A 125 -8.95 16.00 -9.37
C ARG A 125 -8.95 16.18 -7.84
N THR A 126 -10.06 16.62 -7.26
CA THR A 126 -10.22 16.81 -5.81
C THR A 126 -10.22 15.46 -5.09
N ALA A 127 -10.99 14.49 -5.60
CA ALA A 127 -11.04 13.13 -5.07
C ALA A 127 -9.66 12.43 -5.09
N THR A 128 -8.91 12.61 -6.17
CA THR A 128 -7.56 12.06 -6.34
C THR A 128 -6.57 12.74 -5.40
N LYS A 129 -6.63 14.08 -5.27
CA LYS A 129 -5.78 14.84 -4.34
C LYS A 129 -6.05 14.44 -2.89
N MET A 130 -7.30 14.24 -2.52
CA MET A 130 -7.68 13.77 -1.19
C MET A 130 -7.15 12.35 -0.92
N SER A 131 -7.32 11.44 -1.89
CA SER A 131 -6.74 10.08 -1.81
C SER A 131 -5.22 10.13 -1.63
N PHE A 132 -4.52 11.00 -2.36
CA PHE A 132 -3.08 11.21 -2.23
C PHE A 132 -2.67 11.72 -0.85
N HIS A 133 -3.38 12.72 -0.30
CA HIS A 133 -3.11 13.23 1.04
C HIS A 133 -3.20 12.13 2.09
N ILE A 134 -4.15 11.21 1.95
CA ILE A 134 -4.32 10.17 2.96
C ILE A 134 -3.36 8.99 2.74
N SER A 135 -2.98 8.70 1.50
CA SER A 135 -1.85 7.80 1.23
C SER A 135 -0.56 8.32 1.87
N LEU A 136 -0.30 9.64 1.82
CA LEU A 136 0.86 10.25 2.49
C LEU A 136 0.78 10.12 4.02
N PHE A 137 -0.39 10.33 4.61
CA PHE A 137 -0.61 10.12 6.04
C PHE A 137 -0.40 8.65 6.46
N SER A 138 -0.85 7.71 5.62
CA SER A 138 -0.65 6.27 5.87
C SER A 138 0.84 5.91 5.77
N LEU A 139 1.55 6.48 4.79
CA LEU A 139 2.98 6.26 4.59
C LEU A 139 3.82 6.84 5.73
N SER A 140 3.45 8.01 6.27
CA SER A 140 4.14 8.57 7.43
C SER A 140 3.91 7.73 8.69
N GLY A 141 2.68 7.24 8.90
CA GLY A 141 2.37 6.31 9.99
C GLY A 141 3.21 5.02 9.92
N LEU A 142 3.30 4.42 8.72
CA LEU A 142 4.18 3.26 8.48
C LEU A 142 5.65 3.61 8.74
N SER A 143 6.13 4.73 8.23
CA SER A 143 7.52 5.16 8.44
C SER A 143 7.86 5.29 9.93
N ILE A 144 6.98 5.91 10.72
CA ILE A 144 7.16 6.05 12.16
C ILE A 144 7.19 4.66 12.82
N ASN A 145 6.27 3.78 12.46
CA ASN A 145 6.22 2.42 13.01
C ASN A 145 7.50 1.62 12.69
N TYR A 146 8.02 1.73 11.46
CA TYR A 146 9.29 1.12 11.08
C TYR A 146 10.47 1.72 11.85
N SER A 147 10.51 3.04 12.04
CA SER A 147 11.56 3.69 12.83
C SER A 147 11.55 3.23 14.29
N ILE A 148 10.37 3.14 14.92
CA ILE A 148 10.24 2.64 16.30
C ILE A 148 10.69 1.17 16.36
N SER A 149 10.23 0.34 15.44
CA SER A 149 10.60 -1.08 15.37
C SER A 149 12.11 -1.26 15.23
N ALA A 150 12.77 -0.47 14.37
CA ALA A 150 14.21 -0.50 14.18
C ALA A 150 14.98 -0.11 15.46
N LEU A 151 14.49 0.88 16.20
CA LEU A 151 15.08 1.29 17.49
C LEU A 151 14.93 0.20 18.55
N LEU A 152 13.76 -0.46 18.63
CA LEU A 152 13.52 -1.56 19.57
C LEU A 152 14.42 -2.77 19.30
N ILE A 153 14.60 -3.13 18.02
CA ILE A 153 15.50 -4.22 17.61
C ILE A 153 16.96 -3.87 17.95
N LYS A 154 17.40 -2.65 17.63
CA LYS A 154 18.76 -2.19 17.92
C LYS A 154 19.09 -2.21 19.42
N ASN A 155 18.11 -1.95 20.28
CA ASN A 155 18.27 -1.90 21.72
C ASN A 155 18.08 -3.27 22.42
N ASN A 156 18.06 -4.39 21.67
CA ASN A 156 17.81 -5.75 22.20
C ASN A 156 16.49 -5.94 22.98
N ASN A 157 15.54 -5.01 22.88
CA ASN A 157 14.20 -5.10 23.49
C ASN A 157 13.25 -6.00 22.68
N VAL A 158 13.79 -6.96 21.92
CA VAL A 158 13.02 -7.89 21.08
C VAL A 158 12.23 -8.88 21.94
N SER A 159 12.69 -9.17 23.16
CA SER A 159 12.02 -10.08 24.12
C SER A 159 10.61 -9.61 24.52
N ILE A 160 10.34 -8.29 24.51
CA ILE A 160 9.02 -7.73 24.84
C ILE A 160 8.00 -7.98 23.71
N LEU A 161 8.47 -7.96 22.44
CA LEU A 161 7.64 -8.26 21.27
C LEU A 161 7.49 -9.78 21.05
N ALA A 162 8.57 -10.55 21.22
CA ALA A 162 8.56 -11.99 21.02
C ALA A 162 7.72 -12.74 22.07
N SER A 163 7.75 -12.30 23.33
CA SER A 163 6.92 -12.87 24.40
C SER A 163 5.41 -12.67 24.20
N SER A 164 5.01 -11.69 23.38
CA SER A 164 3.59 -11.48 23.05
C SER A 164 3.07 -12.48 21.99
N PHE A 165 3.96 -13.06 21.18
CA PHE A 165 3.62 -14.04 20.13
C PHE A 165 3.97 -15.48 20.50
N SER A 166 4.80 -15.72 21.52
CA SER A 166 5.10 -17.07 22.03
C SER A 166 3.94 -17.74 22.75
N TYR A 167 2.84 -17.02 23.02
CA TYR A 167 1.60 -17.60 23.56
C TYR A 167 0.70 -18.22 22.48
N ILE A 168 1.11 -18.22 21.21
CA ILE A 168 0.33 -18.76 20.08
C ILE A 168 1.00 -20.00 19.45
N SER A 169 2.12 -20.50 20.00
CA SER A 169 2.73 -21.78 19.58
C SER A 169 2.16 -22.97 20.34
#